data_AF-A0A917KZ82-F1
#
_entry.id   AF-A0A917KZ82-F1
#
_cell.length_a   1.000
_cell.length_b   1.000
_cell.length_c   1.000
_cell.angle_alpha   90.00
_cell.angle_beta   90.00
_cell.angle_gamma   90.00
#
_symmetry.space_group_name_H-M   'P 1'
#
loop_
_entity.id
_entity.type
_entity.pdbx_description
1 polymer ?
#
loop_
_entity_poly.entity_id
_entity_poly.type
_entity_poly.pdbx_seq_one_letter_code
_entity_poly.pdbx_strand_id
1 'polypeptide(L)'
;MPQLAVANTLWAEYEQLDKPVRAGVRKAMAKFQTLTTVELRSDKGLQLSVVSMARDPRIRTIRITAFWRGVILAPDDGSETYLLLKVLPHDEAVMWASKRIYSVNAATHRLEVRDVAAIEQLKSAQAATALPSRLFAQFSDRTLHELGIDDQTLEAVRTVTDRAQLTAFGPLLPEDQVEVLQYLAVGFSPRRSFGTW
;
A
#
# COMPACT_ATOMS: atom_id res chain seq x y z
N MET A 1 16.68 12.40 14.11
CA MET A 1 15.67 11.82 15.01
C MET A 1 14.55 11.29 14.13
N PRO A 2 14.16 10.03 14.31
CA PRO A 2 13.20 9.35 13.46
C PRO A 2 11.84 10.05 13.46
N GLN A 3 11.21 10.09 12.30
CA GLN A 3 9.88 10.67 12.11
C GLN A 3 8.86 9.55 11.94
N LEU A 4 7.65 9.75 12.46
CA LEU A 4 6.52 8.87 12.19
C LEU A 4 5.47 9.64 11.37
N ALA A 5 5.52 9.46 10.05
CA ALA A 5 4.48 9.90 9.14
C ALA A 5 3.23 9.01 9.29
N VAL A 6 2.08 9.50 8.85
CA VAL A 6 0.79 8.79 8.91
C VAL A 6 0.24 8.64 7.50
N ALA A 7 -0.12 7.41 7.12
CA ALA A 7 -0.77 7.15 5.84
C ALA A 7 -2.12 7.87 5.78
N ASN A 8 -2.44 8.50 4.64
CA ASN A 8 -3.69 9.23 4.47
C ASN A 8 -4.94 8.36 4.74
N THR A 9 -4.85 7.07 4.38
CA THR A 9 -5.92 6.08 4.59
C THR A 9 -6.19 5.77 6.06
N LEU A 10 -5.27 6.08 6.99
CA LEU A 10 -5.44 5.82 8.41
C LEU A 10 -6.43 6.79 9.07
N TRP A 11 -6.61 8.01 8.53
CA TRP A 11 -7.33 9.06 9.24
C TRP A 11 -8.79 8.70 9.55
N ALA A 12 -9.51 8.17 8.58
CA ALA A 12 -10.90 7.75 8.75
C ALA A 12 -11.05 6.64 9.82
N GLU A 13 -10.07 5.75 9.91
CA GLU A 13 -10.07 4.67 10.89
C GLU A 13 -9.66 5.14 12.28
N TYR A 14 -8.71 6.08 12.34
CA TYR A 14 -8.21 6.65 13.58
C TYR A 14 -9.33 7.29 14.41
N GLU A 15 -10.29 7.94 13.75
CA GLU A 15 -11.46 8.54 14.40
C GLU A 15 -12.36 7.52 15.09
N GLN A 16 -12.42 6.30 14.54
CA GLN A 16 -13.22 5.19 15.06
C GLN A 16 -12.54 4.44 16.21
N LEU A 17 -11.24 4.68 16.44
CA LEU A 17 -10.50 4.02 17.52
C LEU A 17 -10.95 4.51 18.90
N ASP A 18 -11.07 3.55 19.81
CA ASP A 18 -11.35 3.84 21.22
C ASP A 18 -10.30 4.78 21.82
N LYS A 19 -10.75 5.59 22.80
CA LYS A 19 -9.91 6.58 23.49
C LYS A 19 -8.56 6.01 23.99
N PRO A 20 -8.48 4.81 24.59
CA PRO A 20 -7.20 4.24 25.02
C PRO A 20 -6.26 3.91 23.86
N VAL A 21 -6.80 3.46 22.72
CA VAL A 21 -6.01 3.12 21.54
C VAL A 21 -5.45 4.39 20.91
N ARG A 22 -6.26 5.45 20.76
CA ARG A 22 -5.78 6.77 20.31
C ARG A 22 -4.71 7.38 21.22
N ALA A 23 -4.84 7.18 22.54
CA ALA A 23 -3.79 7.58 23.48
C ALA A 23 -2.49 6.79 23.28
N GLY A 24 -2.60 5.48 23.01
CA GLY A 24 -1.47 4.62 22.64
C GLY A 24 -0.76 5.09 21.37
N VAL A 25 -1.51 5.47 20.34
CA VAL A 25 -0.93 6.00 19.08
C VAL A 25 -0.15 7.29 19.35
N ARG A 26 -0.73 8.24 20.08
CA ARG A 26 -0.02 9.48 20.46
C ARG A 26 1.23 9.22 21.30
N LYS A 27 1.19 8.25 22.22
CA LYS A 27 2.36 7.83 23.00
C LYS A 27 3.45 7.24 22.10
N ALA A 28 3.08 6.43 21.10
CA ALA A 28 4.03 5.92 20.13
C ALA A 28 4.65 7.05 19.31
N MET A 29 3.84 7.98 18.77
CA MET A 29 4.33 9.15 18.02
C MET A 29 5.33 9.98 18.84
N ALA A 30 5.04 10.23 20.12
CA ALA A 30 5.95 10.95 21.01
C ALA A 30 7.31 10.25 21.14
N LYS A 31 7.34 8.90 21.19
CA LYS A 31 8.61 8.16 21.24
C LYS A 31 9.46 8.35 19.99
N PHE A 32 8.87 8.37 18.80
CA PHE A 32 9.62 8.66 17.57
C PHE A 32 10.24 10.06 17.61
N GLN A 33 9.52 11.04 18.16
CA GLN A 33 10.01 12.41 18.29
C GLN A 33 11.13 12.57 19.34
N THR A 34 11.22 11.69 20.34
CA THR A 34 12.15 11.85 21.47
C THR A 34 13.32 10.86 21.48
N LEU A 35 13.19 9.71 20.82
CA LEU A 35 14.20 8.65 20.84
C LEU A 35 14.99 8.64 19.53
N THR A 36 16.26 8.27 19.62
CA THR A 36 17.08 7.93 18.44
C THR A 36 16.63 6.60 17.82
N THR A 37 17.05 6.33 16.59
CA THR A 37 16.75 5.07 15.91
C THR A 37 17.27 3.84 16.65
N VAL A 38 18.40 3.95 17.36
CA VAL A 38 18.97 2.86 18.17
C VAL A 38 18.11 2.61 19.42
N GLU A 39 17.65 3.68 20.08
CA GLU A 39 16.79 3.59 21.25
C GLU A 39 15.40 3.06 20.90
N LEU A 40 14.80 3.49 19.78
CA LEU A 40 13.52 2.95 19.32
C LEU A 40 13.54 1.43 19.14
N ARG A 41 14.63 0.88 18.60
CA ARG A 41 14.79 -0.57 18.38
C ARG A 41 14.90 -1.37 19.68
N SER A 42 15.40 -0.75 20.75
CA SER A 42 15.59 -1.38 22.05
C SER A 42 14.50 -1.04 23.08
N ASP A 43 13.62 -0.09 22.77
CA ASP A 43 12.55 0.35 23.67
C ASP A 43 11.49 -0.74 23.88
N LYS A 44 11.46 -1.27 25.12
CA LYS A 44 10.56 -2.36 25.53
C LYS A 44 9.08 -1.96 25.53
N GLY A 45 8.78 -0.67 25.57
CA GLY A 45 7.40 -0.17 25.57
C GLY A 45 6.79 -0.09 24.17
N LEU A 46 7.59 0.26 23.16
CA LEU A 46 7.23 0.38 21.76
C LEU A 46 7.31 -0.97 21.06
N GLN A 47 8.27 -1.83 21.42
CA GLN A 47 8.42 -3.18 20.85
C GLN A 47 8.42 -3.18 19.32
N LEU A 48 9.32 -2.39 18.71
CA LEU A 48 9.50 -2.39 17.27
C LEU A 48 9.97 -3.78 16.79
N SER A 49 9.07 -4.53 16.14
CA SER A 49 9.28 -5.96 15.87
C SER A 49 9.12 -6.27 14.38
N VAL A 50 9.95 -7.19 13.89
CA VAL A 50 9.77 -7.83 12.59
C VAL A 50 8.49 -8.65 12.59
N VAL A 51 7.83 -8.74 11.44
CA VAL A 51 6.70 -9.64 11.24
C VAL A 51 7.21 -10.81 10.39
N SER A 52 7.27 -12.01 10.97
CA SER A 52 7.88 -13.19 10.34
C SER A 52 7.23 -13.59 9.02
N MET A 53 5.91 -13.38 8.89
CA MET A 53 5.14 -13.71 7.69
C MET A 53 4.93 -12.52 6.75
N ALA A 54 5.54 -11.36 7.00
CA ALA A 54 5.36 -10.21 6.12
C ALA A 54 5.99 -10.48 4.75
N ARG A 55 5.24 -10.15 3.69
CA ARG A 55 5.77 -10.21 2.32
C ARG A 55 6.77 -9.09 2.04
N ASP A 56 6.59 -7.92 2.67
CA ASP A 56 7.56 -6.83 2.61
C ASP A 56 8.47 -6.83 3.85
N PRO A 57 9.79 -7.01 3.67
CA PRO A 57 10.76 -7.09 4.77
C PRO A 57 10.96 -5.75 5.50
N ARG A 58 10.30 -4.66 5.09
CA ARG A 58 10.30 -3.36 5.78
C ARG A 58 9.12 -3.19 6.71
N ILE A 59 8.07 -4.01 6.56
CA ILE A 59 6.92 -3.94 7.46
C ILE A 59 7.34 -4.38 8.86
N ARG A 60 7.04 -3.53 9.84
CA ARG A 60 7.25 -3.78 11.27
C ARG A 60 5.96 -3.56 12.01
N THR A 61 5.88 -4.10 13.23
CA THR A 61 4.83 -3.71 14.18
C THR A 61 5.40 -2.96 15.36
N ILE A 62 4.59 -2.06 15.90
CA ILE A 62 4.83 -1.38 17.17
C ILE A 62 3.65 -1.62 18.10
N ARG A 63 3.91 -1.60 19.39
CA ARG A 63 2.91 -1.67 20.44
C ARG A 63 2.16 -0.34 20.54
N ILE A 64 0.83 -0.42 20.44
CA ILE A 64 -0.07 0.71 20.73
C ILE A 64 -0.68 0.51 22.12
N THR A 65 -1.20 -0.69 22.38
CA THR A 65 -1.64 -1.14 23.70
C THR A 65 -1.18 -2.58 23.97
N ALA A 66 -1.66 -3.22 25.03
CA ALA A 66 -1.38 -4.65 25.25
C ALA A 66 -1.89 -5.53 24.09
N PHE A 67 -3.03 -5.16 23.49
CA PHE A 67 -3.73 -5.92 22.45
C PHE A 67 -3.58 -5.32 21.04
N TRP A 68 -3.49 -4.00 20.93
CA TRP A 68 -3.43 -3.29 19.65
C TRP A 68 -2.00 -3.05 19.18
N ARG A 69 -1.78 -3.22 17.88
CA ARG A 69 -0.52 -2.99 17.17
C ARG A 69 -0.68 -1.94 16.08
N GLY A 70 0.35 -1.13 15.93
CA GLY A 70 0.53 -0.25 14.78
C GLY A 70 1.39 -0.99 13.77
N VAL A 71 0.92 -1.07 12.52
CA VAL A 71 1.72 -1.59 11.42
C VAL A 71 2.42 -0.41 10.78
N ILE A 72 3.75 -0.48 10.67
CA ILE A 72 4.56 0.59 10.10
C ILE A 72 5.44 0.08 8.95
N LEU A 73 5.74 0.97 8.01
CA LEU A 73 6.81 0.78 7.04
C LEU A 73 8.09 1.41 7.60
N ALA A 74 9.14 0.62 7.77
CA ALA A 74 10.46 1.12 8.10
C ALA A 74 11.20 1.61 6.84
N PRO A 75 12.00 2.68 6.92
CA PRO A 75 12.78 3.15 5.79
C PRO A 75 13.86 2.13 5.41
N ASP A 76 14.07 1.95 4.10
CA ASP A 76 15.16 1.16 3.49
C ASP A 76 16.12 2.01 2.65
N ASP A 77 15.86 3.31 2.55
CA ASP A 77 16.59 4.30 1.74
C ASP A 77 17.64 5.08 2.55
N GLY A 78 17.88 4.68 3.80
CA GLY A 78 18.78 5.39 4.72
C GLY A 78 18.15 6.62 5.40
N SER A 79 16.89 6.95 5.10
CA SER A 79 16.15 7.95 5.86
C SER A 79 15.78 7.45 7.26
N GLU A 80 15.31 8.36 8.13
CA GLU A 80 14.75 8.01 9.43
C GLU A 80 13.22 8.17 9.47
N THR A 81 12.56 8.17 8.32
CA THR A 81 11.10 8.36 8.23
C THR A 81 10.38 7.02 8.18
N TYR A 82 9.60 6.75 9.21
CA TYR A 82 8.70 5.60 9.28
C TYR A 82 7.29 6.05 8.89
N LEU A 83 6.51 5.16 8.29
CA LEU A 83 5.12 5.44 7.94
C LEU A 83 4.18 4.53 8.74
N LEU A 84 3.28 5.11 9.53
CA LEU A 84 2.19 4.39 10.18
C LEU A 84 1.07 4.10 9.18
N LEU A 85 0.83 2.82 8.94
CA LEU A 85 -0.05 2.33 7.89
C LEU A 85 -1.45 1.96 8.42
N LYS A 86 -1.47 1.27 9.56
CA LYS A 86 -2.67 0.66 10.16
C LYS A 86 -2.54 0.58 11.66
N VAL A 87 -3.67 0.59 12.37
CA VAL A 87 -3.76 0.25 13.80
C VAL A 87 -4.81 -0.84 13.93
N LEU A 88 -4.39 -2.04 14.34
CA LEU A 88 -5.20 -3.26 14.35
C LEU A 88 -4.96 -4.08 15.62
N PRO A 89 -5.89 -4.98 16.00
CA PRO A 89 -5.59 -6.07 16.92
C PRO A 89 -4.34 -6.85 16.50
N HIS A 90 -3.62 -7.45 17.47
CA HIS A 90 -2.34 -8.11 17.22
C HIS A 90 -2.36 -9.10 16.05
N ASP A 91 -3.29 -10.07 16.06
CA ASP A 91 -3.30 -11.12 15.05
C ASP A 91 -3.73 -10.58 13.68
N GLU A 92 -4.66 -9.62 13.66
CA GLU A 92 -5.05 -8.91 12.45
C GLU A 92 -3.90 -8.11 11.85
N ALA A 93 -3.05 -7.47 12.68
CA ALA A 93 -1.87 -6.77 12.20
C ALA A 93 -0.88 -7.71 11.50
N VAL A 94 -0.68 -8.93 12.04
CA VAL A 94 0.18 -9.96 11.42
C VAL A 94 -0.42 -10.43 10.08
N MET A 95 -1.70 -10.77 10.06
CA MET A 95 -2.39 -11.19 8.83
C MET A 95 -2.43 -10.10 7.77
N TRP A 96 -2.57 -8.84 8.19
CA TRP A 96 -2.59 -7.69 7.28
C TRP A 96 -1.22 -7.49 6.63
N ALA A 97 -0.15 -7.60 7.41
CA ALA A 97 1.23 -7.48 6.95
C ALA A 97 1.64 -8.62 5.99
N SER A 98 1.09 -9.83 6.17
CA SER A 98 1.45 -10.98 5.33
C SER A 98 0.90 -10.93 3.91
N LYS A 99 0.03 -9.96 3.59
CA LYS A 99 -0.63 -9.85 2.28
C LYS A 99 -0.13 -8.67 1.46
N ARG A 100 0.69 -7.78 2.04
CA ARG A 100 0.99 -6.46 1.44
C ARG A 100 2.45 -6.25 1.11
N ILE A 101 2.69 -5.56 0.00
CA ILE A 101 4.00 -5.04 -0.40
C ILE A 101 3.90 -3.55 -0.71
N TYR A 102 4.88 -2.80 -0.23
CA TYR A 102 5.03 -1.40 -0.58
C TYR A 102 6.06 -1.26 -1.70
N SER A 103 5.85 -0.33 -2.62
CA SER A 103 6.93 0.13 -3.49
C SER A 103 6.80 1.61 -3.73
N VAL A 104 7.86 2.20 -4.27
CA VAL A 104 7.79 3.53 -4.86
C VAL A 104 7.58 3.35 -6.35
N ASN A 105 6.55 3.98 -6.88
CA ASN A 105 6.32 4.03 -8.31
C ASN A 105 7.42 4.86 -8.97
N ALA A 106 8.14 4.30 -9.95
CA ALA A 106 9.24 5.02 -10.59
C ALA A 106 8.79 6.19 -11.46
N ALA A 107 7.57 6.17 -11.98
CA ALA A 107 7.04 7.22 -12.85
C ALA A 107 6.40 8.37 -12.04
N THR A 108 5.70 8.04 -10.95
CA THR A 108 5.00 9.06 -10.13
C THR A 108 5.78 9.45 -8.87
N HIS A 109 6.83 8.70 -8.50
CA HIS A 109 7.57 8.83 -7.25
C HIS A 109 6.71 8.71 -5.99
N ARG A 110 5.50 8.17 -6.11
CA ARG A 110 4.57 7.98 -4.98
C ARG A 110 4.76 6.62 -4.33
N LEU A 111 4.56 6.58 -3.02
CA LEU A 111 4.49 5.33 -2.28
C LEU A 111 3.16 4.63 -2.58
N GLU A 112 3.26 3.40 -3.06
CA GLU A 112 2.11 2.57 -3.41
C GLU A 112 2.01 1.37 -2.48
N VAL A 113 0.76 1.04 -2.14
CA VAL A 113 0.42 -0.13 -1.33
C VAL A 113 -0.24 -1.16 -2.22
N ARG A 114 0.26 -2.40 -2.19
CA ARG A 114 -0.31 -3.52 -2.96
C ARG A 114 -0.82 -4.60 -2.03
N ASP A 115 -1.99 -5.17 -2.34
CA ASP A 115 -2.44 -6.44 -1.77
C ASP A 115 -2.09 -7.56 -2.76
N VAL A 116 -0.90 -8.13 -2.59
CA VAL A 116 -0.34 -9.10 -3.55
C VAL A 116 -1.15 -10.38 -3.59
N ALA A 117 -1.71 -10.79 -2.45
CA ALA A 117 -2.56 -11.98 -2.38
C ALA A 117 -3.84 -11.80 -3.21
N ALA A 118 -4.44 -10.60 -3.16
CA ALA A 118 -5.62 -10.30 -3.95
C ALA A 118 -5.29 -10.26 -5.46
N ILE A 119 -4.17 -9.65 -5.85
CA ILE A 119 -3.71 -9.61 -7.25
C ILE A 119 -3.43 -11.03 -7.78
N GLU A 120 -2.81 -11.90 -6.98
CA GLU A 120 -2.57 -13.30 -7.35
C GLU A 120 -3.88 -14.10 -7.54
N GLN A 121 -4.89 -13.86 -6.70
CA GLN A 121 -6.22 -14.50 -6.84
C GLN A 121 -6.95 -14.06 -8.11
N LEU A 122 -6.79 -12.82 -8.54
CA LEU A 122 -7.37 -12.35 -9.82
C LEU A 122 -6.75 -13.07 -11.02
N LYS A 123 -5.43 -13.29 -11.00
CA LYS A 123 -4.72 -13.96 -12.10
C LYS A 123 -5.23 -15.39 -12.31
N SER A 124 -5.49 -16.12 -11.23
CA SER A 124 -5.95 -17.52 -11.32
C SER A 124 -7.40 -17.67 -11.79
N ALA A 125 -8.26 -16.67 -11.52
CA ALA A 125 -9.65 -16.67 -11.97
C ALA A 125 -9.82 -16.37 -13.48
N GLN A 126 -8.90 -15.61 -14.09
CA GLN A 126 -9.07 -15.11 -15.47
C GLN A 126 -8.45 -15.95 -16.58
N ALA A 127 -7.58 -16.92 -16.25
CA ALA A 127 -6.93 -17.80 -17.24
C ALA A 127 -7.93 -18.67 -18.04
N ALA A 128 -9.22 -18.67 -17.67
CA ALA A 128 -10.25 -19.53 -18.24
C ALA A 128 -11.07 -18.93 -19.41
N THR A 129 -10.86 -17.67 -19.81
CA THR A 129 -11.67 -17.05 -20.90
C THR A 129 -10.84 -16.27 -21.90
N ALA A 130 -10.61 -16.89 -23.06
CA ALA A 130 -10.06 -16.26 -24.26
C ALA A 130 -11.19 -15.50 -24.99
N LEU A 131 -11.43 -14.25 -24.58
CA LEU A 131 -12.29 -13.32 -25.31
C LEU A 131 -11.44 -12.41 -26.21
N PRO A 132 -11.95 -12.00 -27.39
CA PRO A 132 -11.12 -11.41 -28.46
C PRO A 132 -10.66 -9.97 -28.24
N SER A 133 -11.18 -9.23 -27.24
CA SER A 133 -10.75 -7.85 -26.97
C SER A 133 -10.50 -7.62 -25.48
N ARG A 134 -9.25 -7.28 -25.13
CA ARG A 134 -8.90 -6.77 -23.79
C ARG A 134 -9.08 -5.25 -23.77
N LEU A 135 -9.59 -4.70 -22.67
CA LEU A 135 -9.93 -3.29 -22.53
C LEU A 135 -8.75 -2.36 -22.84
N PHE A 136 -7.52 -2.79 -22.51
CA PHE A 136 -6.30 -2.01 -22.66
C PHE A 136 -5.37 -2.51 -23.78
N ALA A 137 -5.85 -3.37 -24.68
CA ALA A 137 -5.04 -3.95 -25.75
C ALA A 137 -4.39 -2.90 -26.67
N GLN A 138 -5.04 -1.75 -26.85
CA GLN A 138 -4.57 -0.66 -27.70
C GLN A 138 -3.37 0.14 -27.13
N PHE A 139 -3.08 0.01 -25.83
CA PHE A 139 -1.97 0.71 -25.19
C PHE A 139 -0.77 -0.23 -25.06
N SER A 140 0.41 0.24 -25.44
CA SER A 140 1.65 -0.53 -25.28
C SER A 140 2.04 -0.64 -23.79
N ASP A 141 2.77 -1.69 -23.40
CA ASP A 141 3.27 -1.84 -22.02
C ASP A 141 4.12 -0.62 -21.62
N ARG A 142 4.98 -0.15 -22.53
CA ARG A 142 5.77 1.07 -22.34
C ARG A 142 4.90 2.28 -22.00
N THR A 143 3.81 2.50 -22.74
CA THR A 143 2.89 3.62 -22.49
C THR A 143 2.22 3.49 -21.12
N LEU A 144 1.82 2.29 -20.72
CA LEU A 144 1.22 2.06 -19.42
C LEU A 144 2.24 2.29 -18.30
N HIS A 145 3.49 1.86 -18.45
CA HIS A 145 4.57 2.19 -17.52
C HIS A 145 4.87 3.68 -17.41
N GLU A 146 4.91 4.40 -18.54
CA GLU A 146 5.08 5.86 -18.56
C GLU A 146 3.93 6.59 -17.84
N LEU A 147 2.75 5.98 -17.77
CA LEU A 147 1.61 6.47 -16.99
C LEU A 147 1.59 5.99 -15.53
N GLY A 148 2.63 5.28 -15.09
CA GLY A 148 2.77 4.78 -13.72
C GLY A 148 2.07 3.45 -13.46
N ILE A 149 1.69 2.68 -14.48
CA ILE A 149 1.24 1.30 -14.26
C ILE A 149 2.48 0.41 -14.07
N ASP A 150 2.62 -0.23 -12.90
CA ASP A 150 3.75 -1.13 -12.63
C ASP A 150 3.53 -2.54 -13.23
N ASP A 151 4.58 -3.38 -13.22
CA ASP A 151 4.55 -4.73 -13.79
C ASP A 151 3.44 -5.63 -13.19
N GLN A 152 3.22 -5.58 -11.88
CA GLN A 152 2.21 -6.42 -11.22
C GLN A 152 0.78 -6.01 -11.60
N THR A 153 0.52 -4.70 -11.61
CA THR A 153 -0.77 -4.17 -12.08
C THR A 153 -0.92 -4.42 -13.56
N LEU A 154 0.12 -4.25 -14.36
CA LEU A 154 0.12 -4.48 -15.81
C LEU A 154 -0.30 -5.92 -16.12
N GLU A 155 0.25 -6.91 -15.42
CA GLU A 155 -0.15 -8.32 -15.58
C GLU A 155 -1.65 -8.51 -15.33
N ALA A 156 -2.22 -7.90 -14.27
CA ALA A 156 -3.66 -7.99 -13.99
C ALA A 156 -4.50 -7.24 -15.05
N VAL A 157 -4.09 -6.03 -15.42
CA VAL A 157 -4.71 -5.16 -16.41
C VAL A 157 -4.80 -5.81 -17.79
N ARG A 158 -3.78 -6.59 -18.17
CA ARG A 158 -3.76 -7.35 -19.43
C ARG A 158 -4.83 -8.45 -19.49
N THR A 159 -5.43 -8.83 -18.36
CA THR A 159 -6.54 -9.78 -18.31
C THR A 159 -7.93 -9.12 -18.37
N VAL A 160 -8.01 -7.80 -18.18
CA VAL A 160 -9.28 -7.06 -18.09
C VAL A 160 -9.95 -6.96 -19.47
N THR A 161 -11.21 -7.37 -19.56
CA THR A 161 -12.01 -7.37 -20.80
C THR A 161 -12.88 -6.12 -20.94
N ASP A 162 -13.43 -5.62 -19.84
CA ASP A 162 -14.37 -4.51 -19.86
C ASP A 162 -14.31 -3.63 -18.60
N ARG A 163 -15.08 -2.54 -18.63
CA ARG A 163 -15.10 -1.54 -17.55
C ARG A 163 -15.71 -2.09 -16.27
N ALA A 164 -16.64 -3.04 -16.35
CA ALA A 164 -17.25 -3.63 -15.16
C ALA A 164 -16.23 -4.48 -14.40
N GLN A 165 -15.41 -5.25 -15.14
CA GLN A 165 -14.30 -5.99 -14.55
C GLN A 165 -13.23 -5.05 -13.96
N LEU A 166 -12.89 -3.95 -14.63
CA LEU A 166 -12.00 -2.94 -14.06
C LEU A 166 -12.53 -2.39 -12.72
N THR A 167 -13.83 -2.05 -12.67
CA THR A 167 -14.47 -1.58 -11.43
C THR A 167 -14.43 -2.64 -10.32
N ALA A 168 -14.66 -3.92 -10.65
CA ALA A 168 -14.57 -5.01 -9.69
C ALA A 168 -13.14 -5.18 -9.12
N PHE A 169 -12.10 -4.90 -9.93
CA PHE A 169 -10.71 -5.04 -9.52
C PHE A 169 -10.14 -3.78 -8.86
N GLY A 170 -10.76 -2.62 -9.08
CA GLY A 170 -10.31 -1.34 -8.53
C GLY A 170 -9.91 -1.39 -7.06
N PRO A 171 -10.70 -1.99 -6.15
CA PRO A 171 -10.35 -2.08 -4.73
C PRO A 171 -9.07 -2.88 -4.40
N LEU A 172 -8.56 -3.67 -5.35
CA LEU A 172 -7.40 -4.56 -5.18
C LEU A 172 -6.10 -4.01 -5.78
N LEU A 173 -6.20 -2.92 -6.56
CA LEU A 173 -5.10 -2.29 -7.26
C LEU A 173 -4.70 -0.98 -6.57
N PRO A 174 -3.47 -0.47 -6.78
CA PRO A 174 -3.08 0.85 -6.28
C PRO A 174 -4.01 1.96 -6.79
N GLU A 175 -4.51 2.81 -5.89
CA GLU A 175 -5.54 3.83 -6.18
C GLU A 175 -5.16 4.73 -7.38
N ASP A 176 -3.93 5.25 -7.39
CA ASP A 176 -3.44 6.13 -8.45
C ASP A 176 -3.40 5.44 -9.82
N GLN A 177 -3.07 4.14 -9.84
CA GLN A 177 -3.04 3.36 -11.07
C GLN A 177 -4.45 3.04 -11.57
N VAL A 178 -5.40 2.78 -10.65
CA VAL A 178 -6.81 2.60 -10.99
C VAL A 178 -7.38 3.86 -11.63
N GLU A 179 -7.05 5.03 -11.09
CA GLU A 179 -7.49 6.32 -11.64
C GLU A 179 -7.02 6.48 -13.10
N VAL A 180 -5.72 6.24 -13.36
CA VAL A 180 -5.15 6.25 -14.72
C VAL A 180 -5.90 5.29 -15.64
N LEU A 181 -6.13 4.05 -15.19
CA LEU A 181 -6.83 3.02 -15.97
C LEU A 181 -8.29 3.41 -16.26
N GLN A 182 -8.96 4.07 -15.31
CA GLN A 182 -10.32 4.57 -15.52
C GLN A 182 -10.37 5.66 -16.59
N TYR A 183 -9.43 6.60 -16.60
CA TYR A 183 -9.32 7.62 -17.66
C TYR A 183 -9.05 7.01 -19.03
N LEU A 184 -8.13 6.05 -19.11
CA LEU A 184 -7.87 5.33 -20.35
C LEU A 184 -9.12 4.56 -20.85
N ALA A 185 -9.88 3.96 -19.92
CA ALA A 185 -11.09 3.22 -20.23
C ALA A 185 -12.26 4.08 -20.73
N VAL A 186 -12.27 5.40 -20.47
CA VAL A 186 -13.22 6.36 -21.07
C VAL A 186 -12.67 7.05 -22.32
N GLY A 187 -11.50 6.65 -22.81
CA GLY A 187 -10.94 7.13 -24.07
C GLY A 187 -10.04 8.37 -23.97
N PHE A 188 -9.55 8.72 -22.77
CA PHE A 188 -8.52 9.75 -22.66
C PHE A 188 -7.22 9.27 -23.30
N SER A 189 -6.55 10.15 -24.04
CA SER A 189 -5.28 9.82 -24.65
C SER A 189 -4.11 10.03 -23.66
N PRO A 190 -3.11 9.13 -23.64
CA PRO A 190 -1.94 9.22 -22.75
C PRO A 190 -1.20 10.55 -22.83
N ARG A 191 -1.31 11.25 -23.98
CA ARG A 191 -0.61 12.50 -24.28
C ARG A 191 -1.20 13.74 -23.60
N ARG A 192 -2.30 13.63 -22.85
CA ARG A 192 -3.07 14.82 -22.41
C ARG A 192 -3.44 14.92 -20.94
N SER A 193 -3.02 14.04 -20.04
CA SER A 193 -3.59 14.03 -18.67
C SER A 193 -2.63 13.96 -17.49
N PHE A 194 -1.32 13.82 -17.67
CA PHE A 194 -0.41 13.80 -16.51
C PHE A 194 0.77 14.76 -16.72
N GLY A 195 0.42 16.05 -16.73
CA GLY A 195 1.39 17.11 -16.52
C GLY A 195 1.81 17.09 -15.04
N THR A 196 3.12 16.93 -14.85
CA THR A 196 3.91 17.31 -13.67
C THR A 196 3.20 18.21 -12.66
N TRP A 197 3.08 17.73 -11.42
CA TRP A 197 2.95 18.55 -10.23
C TRP A 197 4.19 18.33 -9.36
#